data_AF-A0AAD1BG32-F1
#
_entry.id   AF-A0AAD1BG32-F1
#
_cell.length_a   1.000
_cell.length_b   1.000
_cell.length_c   1.000
_cell.angle_alpha   90.00
_cell.angle_beta   90.00
_cell.angle_gamma   90.00
#
_symmetry.space_group_name_H-M   'P 1'
#
loop_
_entity.id
_entity.type
_entity.pdbx_description
1 polymer ?
#
loop_
_entity_poly.entity_id
_entity_poly.type
_entity_poly.pdbx_seq_one_letter_code
_entity_poly.pdbx_strand_id
1 'polypeptide(L)' 'MFQVLGSSALASEISNKEYKWYNGNTVVILGENFYSDQIVNIKKPQRVGTYNYTNKGGIPMTVPVIEGEME' A
#
# COMPACT_ATOMS: atom_id res chain seq x y z
N MET A 1 3.16 -14.62 -1.39
CA MET A 1 3.83 -13.86 -2.44
C MET A 1 3.06 -12.56 -2.64
N PHE A 2 3.62 -11.43 -2.22
CA PHE A 2 3.12 -10.12 -2.62
C PHE A 2 3.65 -9.85 -4.03
N GLN A 3 2.80 -9.35 -4.92
CA GLN A 3 3.20 -8.99 -6.27
C GLN A 3 3.92 -7.65 -6.19
N VAL A 4 5.25 -7.66 -6.35
CA VAL A 4 6.02 -6.43 -6.53
C VAL A 4 5.71 -5.88 -7.92
N LEU A 5 5.16 -4.68 -7.97
CA LEU A 5 4.85 -3.98 -9.21
C LEU A 5 6.00 -3.02 -9.51
N GLY A 6 7.20 -3.54 -9.80
CA GLY A 6 8.39 -2.74 -10.11
C GLY A 6 8.63 -1.61 -9.10
N SER A 7 8.15 -0.41 -9.44
CA SER A 7 8.19 0.85 -8.69
C SER A 7 6.92 1.17 -7.88
N SER A 8 6.26 0.15 -7.29
CA SER A 8 5.16 0.37 -6.35
C SER A 8 4.89 -0.84 -5.44
N ALA A 9 4.25 -0.59 -4.29
CA ALA A 9 3.91 -1.61 -3.31
C ALA A 9 2.45 -1.51 -2.85
N LEU A 10 1.82 -2.67 -2.64
CA LEU A 10 0.57 -2.77 -1.89
C LEU A 10 0.87 -2.62 -0.40
N ALA A 11 0.18 -1.71 0.28
CA ALA A 11 0.33 -1.44 1.70
C ALA A 11 -1.04 -1.36 2.39
N SER A 12 -1.06 -1.70 3.68
CA SER A 12 -2.25 -1.59 4.52
C SER A 12 -2.02 -0.52 5.59
N GLU A 13 -2.98 0.39 5.73
CA GLU A 13 -2.93 1.45 6.74
C GLU A 13 -2.92 0.86 8.17
N ILE A 14 -2.14 1.49 9.04
CA ILE A 14 -2.14 1.18 10.48
C ILE A 14 -3.46 1.64 11.07
N SER A 15 -4.34 0.69 11.40
CA SER A 15 -5.61 0.96 12.08
C SER A 15 -5.43 1.22 13.57
N ASN A 16 -4.36 0.70 14.18
CA ASN A 16 -4.01 0.97 15.58
C ASN A 16 -2.48 1.06 15.76
N LYS A 17 -1.99 2.25 16.13
CA LYS A 17 -0.56 2.53 16.29
C LYS A 17 0.05 1.86 17.53
N GLU A 18 -0.70 1.74 18.62
CA GLU A 18 -0.23 1.14 19.87
C GLU A 18 0.04 -0.35 19.69
N TYR A 19 -0.85 -1.05 19.00
CA TYR A 19 -0.76 -2.50 18.79
C TYR A 19 -0.21 -2.91 17.42
N LYS A 20 0.19 -1.92 16.59
CA LYS A 20 0.65 -2.12 15.20
C LYS A 20 -0.29 -3.03 14.40
N TRP A 21 -1.59 -2.75 14.46
CA TRP A 21 -2.57 -3.50 13.65
C TRP A 21 -2.72 -2.83 12.28
N TYR A 22 -2.67 -3.63 11.23
CA TYR A 22 -2.72 -3.20 9.82
C TYR A 22 -4.04 -3.62 9.16
N ASN A 23 -5.16 -3.35 9.84
CA ASN A 23 -6.49 -3.68 9.34
C ASN A 23 -7.17 -2.48 8.65
N GLY A 24 -6.41 -1.41 8.37
CA GLY A 24 -6.91 -0.23 7.68
C GLY A 24 -7.07 -0.46 6.17
N ASN A 25 -7.28 0.63 5.44
CA ASN A 25 -7.46 0.57 4.00
C ASN A 25 -6.19 0.03 3.31
N THR A 26 -6.39 -0.80 2.29
CA THR A 26 -5.29 -1.21 1.40
C THR A 26 -5.15 -0.21 0.27
N VAL A 27 -3.91 0.19 -0.02
CA VAL A 27 -3.54 1.18 -1.03
C VAL A 27 -2.35 0.69 -1.84
N VAL A 28 -2.11 1.28 -3.00
CA VAL A 28 -0.82 1.17 -3.71
C VAL A 28 -0.02 2.43 -3.48
N ILE A 29 1.22 2.30 -3.03
CA ILE A 29 2.17 3.41 -2.87
C ILE A 29 3.14 3.39 -4.04
N LEU A 30 3.31 4.54 -4.72
CA LEU A 30 4.32 4.71 -5.75
C LEU A 30 5.71 4.98 -5.15
N GLY A 31 6.74 4.33 -5.67
CA GLY A 31 8.14 4.54 -5.31
C GLY A 31 8.99 3.27 -5.43
N GLU A 32 10.27 3.36 -5.07
CA GLU A 32 11.24 2.28 -5.30
C GLU A 32 11.77 1.70 -4.00
N ASN A 33 12.34 0.49 -4.08
CA ASN A 33 13.04 -0.17 -2.96
C ASN A 33 12.16 -0.47 -1.74
N PHE A 34 10.91 -0.88 -1.96
CA PHE A 34 10.06 -1.39 -0.88
C PHE A 34 10.45 -2.80 -0.46
N TYR A 35 10.43 -3.07 0.84
CA TYR A 35 10.67 -4.38 1.42
C TYR A 35 9.42 -4.91 2.13
N SER A 36 9.34 -6.23 2.30
CA SER A 36 8.24 -6.84 3.07
C SER A 36 8.28 -6.36 4.52
N ASP A 37 7.10 -6.14 5.11
CA ASP A 37 6.89 -5.68 6.50
C ASP A 37 7.51 -4.31 6.82
N GLN A 38 7.94 -3.55 5.80
CA GLN A 38 8.39 -2.18 5.96
C GLN A 38 7.24 -1.28 6.40
N ILE A 39 7.48 -0.48 7.44
CA ILE A 39 6.59 0.62 7.82
C ILE A 39 7.11 1.88 7.13
N VAL A 40 6.25 2.52 6.34
CA VAL A 40 6.55 3.79 5.68
C VAL A 40 5.63 4.89 6.20
N ASN A 41 6.19 6.07 6.40
CA ASN A 41 5.41 7.28 6.65
C ASN A 41 5.37 8.10 5.35
N ILE A 42 4.18 8.49 4.92
CA ILE A 42 3.98 9.32 3.73
C ILE A 42 3.51 10.70 4.18
N LYS A 43 4.27 11.72 3.80
CA LYS A 43 3.89 13.13 3.96
C LYS A 43 3.16 13.60 2.71
N LYS A 44 2.14 14.44 2.93
CA LYS A 44 1.27 15.01 1.90
C LYS A 44 0.71 13.95 0.92
N PRO A 45 0.09 12.86 1.42
CA PRO A 45 -0.42 11.81 0.54
C PRO A 45 -1.50 12.37 -0.39
N GLN A 46 -1.41 12.04 -1.67
CA GLN A 46 -2.39 12.39 -2.69
C GLN A 46 -2.83 11.15 -3.45
N ARG A 47 -4.14 11.06 -3.73
CA ARG A 47 -4.67 9.99 -4.58
C ARG A 47 -4.50 10.37 -6.05
N VAL A 48 -3.77 9.55 -6.79
CA VAL A 48 -3.46 9.78 -8.21
C VAL A 48 -4.17 8.79 -9.14
N GLY A 49 -4.85 7.78 -8.58
CA GLY A 49 -5.61 6.84 -9.39
C GLY A 49 -6.15 5.65 -8.60
N THR A 50 -6.35 4.55 -9.32
CA THR A 50 -6.74 3.25 -8.78
C THR A 50 -5.97 2.14 -9.46
N TYR A 51 -5.72 1.07 -8.72
CA TYR A 51 -5.06 -0.14 -9.20
C TYR A 51 -5.95 -1.35 -8.95
N ASN A 52 -6.03 -2.22 -9.96
CA ASN A 52 -6.82 -3.45 -9.91
C ASN A 52 -5.88 -4.66 -9.79
N TYR A 53 -6.19 -5.57 -8.87
CA TYR A 53 -5.46 -6.84 -8.73
C TYR A 53 -6.41 -7.96 -8.30
N THR A 54 -5.99 -9.20 -8.51
CA THR A 54 -6.70 -10.36 -7.97
C THR A 54 -5.98 -10.82 -6.71
N ASN A 55 -6.70 -10.88 -5.58
CA ASN A 55 -6.10 -11.34 -4.34
C ASN A 55 -5.87 -12.86 -4.36
N LYS A 56 -5.19 -13.40 -3.33
CA LYS A 56 -4.89 -14.84 -3.24
C LYS A 56 -6.12 -15.75 -3.23
N GLY A 57 -7.29 -15.22 -2.87
CA GLY A 57 -8.57 -15.93 -2.92
C GLY A 57 -9.25 -15.89 -4.28
N GLY A 58 -8.62 -15.33 -5.32
CA GLY A 58 -9.22 -15.19 -6.64
C GLY A 58 -10.23 -14.04 -6.76
N ILE A 59 -10.34 -13.18 -5.74
CA ILE A 59 -11.30 -12.07 -5.73
C ILE A 59 -10.65 -10.84 -6.38
N PRO A 60 -11.28 -10.22 -7.39
CA PRO A 60 -10.82 -8.96 -7.95
C PRO A 60 -10.99 -7.84 -6.92
N MET A 61 -9.95 -7.03 -6.76
CA MET A 61 -9.85 -5.91 -5.83
C MET A 61 -9.50 -4.65 -6.61
N THR A 62 -10.08 -3.52 -6.20
CA THR A 62 -9.70 -2.18 -6.67
C THR A 62 -9.30 -1.35 -5.46
N VAL A 63 -8.08 -0.80 -5.49
CA VAL A 63 -7.53 0.02 -4.40
C VAL A 63 -7.04 1.36 -4.93
N PRO A 64 -7.04 2.43 -4.10
CA PRO A 64 -6.49 3.71 -4.51
C PRO A 64 -4.96 3.62 -4.68
N VAL A 65 -4.44 4.35 -5.65
CA VAL A 65 -3.00 4.61 -5.80
C VAL A 65 -2.71 5.96 -5.15
N ILE A 66 -1.72 5.98 -4.26
CA ILE A 66 -1.27 7.16 -3.53
C ILE A 66 0.19 7.48 -3.86
N GLU A 67 0.46 8.78 -3.95
CA GLU A 67 1.77 9.38 -4.10
C GLU A 67 2.02 10.34 -2.92
N GLY A 68 3.28 10.48 -2.51
CA GLY A 68 3.68 11.45 -1.50
C GLY A 68 5.17 11.35 -1.19
N GLU A 69 5.62 12.20 -0.26
CA GLU A 69 7.03 12.25 0.18
C GLU A 69 7.25 11.15 1.24
N MET A 70 8.16 10.21 0.99
CA MET A 70 8.53 9.17 1.98
C MET A 70 9.53 9.70 3.00
N GLU A 71 9.36 9.29 4.26
CA GLU A 71 10.29 9.56 5.37
C GLU A 71 10.90 8.26 5.92
#